data_AF-A0A847HGB9-F1
#
_entry.id   AF-A0A847HGB9-F1
#
_cell.length_a   1.000
_cell.length_b   1.000
_cell.length_c   1.000
_cell.angle_alpha   90.00
_cell.angle_beta   90.00
_cell.angle_gamma   90.00
#
_symmetry.space_group_name_H-M   'P 1'
#
loop_
_entity.id
_entity.type
_entity.pdbx_description
1 polymer ?
#
loop_
_entity_poly.entity_id
_entity_poly.type
_entity_poly.pdbx_seq_one_letter_code
_entity_poly.pdbx_strand_id
1 'polypeptide(L)'
;MDDDRNKIILGIGLLMLGVMFFGMLFFRPAKPKPGIDSPPPRVAGKKNEPTKTYQQKPSQQQAMRRVGPRTIRGAEAAAKAREAHHAEIRAAGAKWLEKMIDDPTISAHTRELYAARNNPNVQMAVYYLYNGDKLHAAEEFEKAALDPENRLSVRFIALRQRFFLARTNGTPEDYFKWGKMLGEMLKDNDLSFFDQKQNSEFLDRIKYQEIYYKARNDPAMQEAIASYLLKEKKGYDRHLAMEEVKRRIRDVEEELQG
;
A
#
# COMPACT_ATOMS: atom_id res chain seq x y z
N MET A 1 9.87 -11.22 -39.20
CA MET A 1 8.99 -11.94 -38.24
C MET A 1 9.25 -11.54 -36.79
N ASP A 2 10.42 -10.99 -36.43
CA ASP A 2 10.74 -10.58 -35.05
C ASP A 2 10.14 -9.23 -34.62
N ASP A 3 9.89 -8.31 -35.56
CA ASP A 3 9.32 -6.99 -35.26
C ASP A 3 7.89 -7.05 -34.73
N ASP A 4 7.07 -8.00 -35.20
CA ASP A 4 5.68 -8.11 -34.76
C ASP A 4 5.57 -8.74 -33.36
N ARG A 5 6.46 -9.68 -33.01
CA ARG A 5 6.58 -10.17 -31.63
C ARG A 5 7.03 -9.06 -30.68
N ASN A 6 8.02 -8.27 -31.07
CA ASN A 6 8.48 -7.15 -30.26
C ASN A 6 7.40 -6.07 -30.09
N LYS A 7 6.61 -5.77 -31.13
CA LYS A 7 5.47 -4.83 -31.03
C LYS A 7 4.34 -5.36 -30.15
N ILE A 8 4.04 -6.66 -30.19
CA ILE A 8 3.04 -7.29 -29.33
C ILE A 8 3.51 -7.32 -27.86
N ILE A 9 4.78 -7.64 -27.62
CA ILE A 9 5.39 -7.61 -26.28
C ILE A 9 5.44 -6.17 -25.73
N LEU A 10 5.76 -5.19 -26.57
CA LEU A 10 5.73 -3.76 -26.22
C LEU A 10 4.30 -3.29 -25.91
N GLY A 11 3.30 -3.75 -26.68
CA GLY A 11 1.88 -3.46 -26.48
C GLY A 11 1.34 -4.04 -25.17
N ILE A 12 1.72 -5.28 -24.82
CA ILE A 12 1.37 -5.91 -23.54
C ILE A 12 2.13 -5.24 -22.38
N GLY A 13 3.39 -4.85 -22.58
CA GLY A 13 4.19 -4.08 -21.63
C GLY A 13 3.52 -2.73 -21.30
N LEU A 14 3.07 -2.00 -22.32
CA LEU A 14 2.30 -0.75 -22.19
C LEU A 14 0.96 -0.95 -21.49
N LEU A 15 0.28 -2.07 -21.74
CA LEU A 15 -1.01 -2.40 -21.10
C LEU A 15 -0.85 -2.75 -19.61
N MET A 16 0.20 -3.50 -19.26
CA MET A 16 0.58 -3.77 -17.85
C MET A 16 1.09 -2.51 -17.14
N LEU A 17 1.84 -1.66 -17.84
CA LEU A 17 2.23 -0.31 -17.39
C LEU A 17 0.98 0.52 -17.08
N GLY A 18 -0.03 0.47 -17.95
CA GLY A 18 -1.35 1.09 -17.77
C GLY A 18 -2.09 0.57 -16.54
N VAL A 19 -2.21 -0.75 -16.34
CA VAL A 19 -2.89 -1.32 -15.16
C VAL A 19 -2.17 -0.96 -13.85
N MET A 20 -0.83 -0.88 -13.87
CA MET A 20 -0.06 -0.35 -12.73
C MET A 20 -0.21 1.17 -12.55
N PHE A 21 -0.40 1.92 -13.65
CA PHE A 21 -0.74 3.35 -13.64
C PHE A 21 -2.09 3.61 -12.95
N PHE A 22 -3.10 2.77 -13.22
CA PHE A 22 -4.41 2.85 -12.57
C PHE A 22 -4.35 2.46 -11.08
N GLY A 23 -3.55 1.48 -10.70
CA GLY A 23 -3.35 1.13 -9.28
C GLY A 23 -2.74 2.25 -8.43
N MET A 24 -1.85 3.07 -9.01
CA MET A 24 -1.18 4.17 -8.29
C MET A 24 -1.90 5.52 -8.36
N LEU A 25 -2.69 5.80 -9.41
CA LEU A 25 -3.45 7.06 -9.54
C LEU A 25 -4.85 7.03 -8.88
N PHE A 26 -5.46 5.85 -8.69
CA PHE A 26 -6.85 5.76 -8.18
C PHE A 26 -6.97 5.63 -6.65
N PHE A 27 -5.87 5.49 -5.91
CA PHE A 27 -5.88 5.67 -4.45
C PHE A 27 -5.52 7.11 -4.06
N ARG A 28 -6.30 8.06 -4.58
CA ARG A 28 -6.48 9.35 -3.89
C ARG A 28 -7.37 9.08 -2.67
N PRO A 29 -7.03 9.52 -1.45
CA PRO A 29 -8.01 9.54 -0.37
C PRO A 29 -9.21 10.37 -0.85
N ALA A 30 -10.40 9.77 -0.81
CA ALA A 30 -11.63 10.45 -1.17
C ALA A 30 -11.73 11.71 -0.30
N LYS A 31 -11.82 12.89 -0.93
CA LYS A 31 -12.25 14.09 -0.22
C LYS A 31 -13.66 13.83 0.29
N PRO A 32 -13.95 13.94 1.60
CA PRO A 32 -15.32 13.78 2.07
C PRO A 32 -16.16 14.92 1.48
N LYS A 33 -17.16 14.55 0.68
CA LYS A 33 -18.24 15.49 0.33
C LYS A 33 -19.14 15.65 1.56
N PRO A 34 -19.57 16.87 1.90
CA PRO A 34 -20.43 17.11 3.05
C PRO A 34 -21.88 16.73 2.72
N GLY A 35 -22.51 16.00 3.65
CA GLY A 35 -23.96 15.85 3.77
C GLY A 35 -24.62 14.92 2.76
N ILE A 36 -25.27 13.86 3.28
CA ILE A 36 -26.68 13.49 3.03
C ILE A 36 -26.95 12.16 3.78
N ASP A 37 -27.70 12.31 4.87
CA ASP A 37 -28.75 11.48 5.44
C ASP A 37 -28.77 9.95 5.21
N SER A 38 -28.64 9.24 6.35
CA SER A 38 -29.28 7.99 6.78
C SER A 38 -29.80 7.00 5.72
N PRO A 39 -29.34 5.73 5.72
CA PRO A 39 -29.98 4.69 4.92
C PRO A 39 -31.34 4.28 5.53
N PRO A 40 -32.39 4.04 4.72
CA PRO A 40 -33.70 3.65 5.23
C PRO A 40 -33.71 2.20 5.74
N PRO A 41 -34.66 1.85 6.65
CA PRO A 41 -34.68 0.56 7.31
C PRO A 41 -35.16 -0.55 6.37
N ARG A 42 -34.49 -1.71 6.40
CA ARG A 42 -34.94 -2.92 5.71
C ARG A 42 -36.17 -3.51 6.40
N VAL A 43 -37.31 -3.44 5.71
CA VAL A 43 -38.56 -4.14 6.10
C VAL A 43 -38.46 -5.61 5.68
N ALA A 44 -38.78 -6.51 6.63
CA ALA A 44 -38.91 -7.93 6.41
C ALA A 44 -40.19 -8.26 5.61
N GLY A 45 -40.06 -9.10 4.57
CA GLY A 45 -41.19 -9.59 3.78
C GLY A 45 -41.00 -11.05 3.37
N LYS A 46 -41.85 -11.93 3.92
CA LYS A 46 -42.05 -13.33 3.49
C LYS A 46 -42.84 -13.36 2.18
N LYS A 47 -42.52 -14.28 1.24
CA LYS A 47 -43.42 -15.35 0.73
C LYS A 47 -42.92 -16.05 -0.55
N ASN A 48 -43.09 -17.38 -0.50
CA ASN A 48 -43.50 -18.31 -1.56
C ASN A 48 -42.51 -18.75 -2.66
N GLU A 49 -41.98 -19.96 -2.45
CA GLU A 49 -41.72 -21.00 -3.48
C GLU A 49 -43.05 -21.51 -4.09
N PRO A 50 -43.09 -22.19 -5.28
CA PRO A 50 -42.25 -23.36 -5.51
C PRO A 50 -41.86 -23.77 -6.97
N THR A 51 -40.97 -24.76 -7.00
CA THR A 51 -40.77 -25.82 -8.00
C THR A 51 -40.21 -25.45 -9.39
N LYS A 52 -38.89 -25.61 -9.54
CA LYS A 52 -38.32 -26.37 -10.68
C LYS A 52 -37.24 -27.33 -10.16
N THR A 53 -37.56 -28.61 -10.23
CA THR A 53 -36.68 -29.76 -10.03
C THR A 53 -35.48 -29.67 -10.96
N TYR A 54 -34.29 -29.39 -10.41
CA TYR A 54 -33.04 -29.77 -11.04
C TYR A 54 -32.50 -30.99 -10.30
N GLN A 55 -32.40 -32.10 -11.02
CA GLN A 55 -31.78 -33.33 -10.57
C GLN A 55 -30.37 -33.02 -10.03
N GLN A 56 -30.18 -33.27 -8.73
CA GLN A 56 -28.84 -33.38 -8.15
C GLN A 56 -28.11 -34.53 -8.84
N LYS A 57 -27.03 -34.21 -9.56
CA LYS A 57 -26.02 -35.22 -9.91
C LYS A 57 -25.42 -35.74 -8.59
N PRO A 58 -25.19 -37.06 -8.47
CA PRO A 58 -24.65 -37.64 -7.25
C PRO A 58 -23.30 -37.00 -6.92
N SER A 59 -23.12 -36.69 -5.65
CA SER A 59 -21.90 -36.19 -5.05
C SER A 59 -20.72 -37.07 -5.45
N GLN A 60 -19.83 -36.53 -6.28
CA GLN A 60 -18.49 -37.09 -6.40
C GLN A 60 -17.82 -36.90 -5.04
N GLN A 61 -17.72 -37.99 -4.29
CA GLN A 61 -16.74 -38.14 -3.23
C GLN A 61 -15.41 -37.60 -3.75
N GLN A 62 -14.94 -36.51 -3.16
CA GLN A 62 -13.59 -35.99 -3.38
C GLN A 62 -12.61 -37.07 -2.91
N ALA A 63 -12.24 -37.97 -3.82
CA ALA A 63 -11.02 -38.72 -3.67
C ALA A 63 -9.89 -37.67 -3.60
N MET A 64 -9.24 -37.55 -2.44
CA MET A 64 -7.96 -36.87 -2.32
C MET A 64 -7.01 -37.49 -3.37
N ARG A 65 -6.89 -36.84 -4.53
CA ARG A 65 -5.94 -37.24 -5.56
C ARG A 65 -4.55 -37.07 -4.98
N ARG A 66 -3.92 -38.17 -4.56
CA ARG A 66 -2.48 -38.21 -4.30
C ARG A 66 -1.78 -37.84 -5.61
N VAL A 67 -1.27 -36.62 -5.66
CA VAL A 67 -0.52 -36.07 -6.79
C VAL A 67 0.85 -36.77 -6.77
N GLY A 68 1.12 -37.63 -7.75
CA GLY A 68 2.38 -38.37 -7.81
C GLY A 68 3.61 -37.48 -8.09
N PRO A 69 4.84 -37.99 -7.89
CA PRO A 69 6.08 -37.21 -8.07
C PRO A 69 6.26 -36.59 -9.48
N ARG A 70 5.71 -37.24 -10.51
CA ARG A 70 5.78 -36.78 -11.91
C ARG A 70 4.94 -35.52 -12.17
N THR A 71 3.79 -35.41 -11.51
CA THR A 71 2.90 -34.24 -11.58
C THR A 71 3.44 -33.06 -10.76
N ILE A 72 4.17 -33.31 -9.69
CA ILE A 72 4.88 -32.27 -8.91
C ILE A 72 6.04 -31.70 -9.74
N ARG A 73 6.89 -32.56 -10.34
CA ARG A 73 7.96 -32.10 -11.24
C ARG A 73 7.44 -31.32 -12.45
N GLY A 74 6.30 -31.71 -13.02
CA GLY A 74 5.66 -30.96 -14.11
C GLY A 74 5.14 -29.59 -13.66
N ALA A 75 4.57 -29.50 -12.45
CA ALA A 75 4.12 -28.24 -11.87
C ALA A 75 5.29 -27.30 -11.52
N GLU A 76 6.39 -27.84 -10.97
CA GLU A 76 7.62 -27.11 -10.69
C GLU A 76 8.29 -26.59 -11.97
N ALA A 77 8.37 -27.41 -13.02
CA ALA A 77 8.91 -27.00 -14.31
C ALA A 77 8.05 -25.90 -14.97
N ALA A 78 6.71 -26.01 -14.87
CA ALA A 78 5.80 -24.97 -15.36
C ALA A 78 5.89 -23.67 -14.54
N ALA A 79 6.10 -23.77 -13.23
CA ALA A 79 6.34 -22.59 -12.36
C ALA A 79 7.65 -21.89 -12.74
N LYS A 80 8.75 -22.64 -12.90
CA LYS A 80 10.04 -22.09 -13.35
C LYS A 80 9.97 -21.47 -14.75
N ALA A 81 9.23 -22.08 -15.67
CA ALA A 81 9.04 -21.52 -17.01
C ALA A 81 8.26 -20.19 -16.99
N ARG A 82 7.22 -20.08 -16.14
CA ARG A 82 6.51 -18.81 -15.92
C ARG A 82 7.42 -17.76 -15.31
N GLU A 83 8.19 -18.13 -14.29
CA GLU A 83 9.15 -17.23 -13.64
C GLU A 83 10.21 -16.71 -14.62
N ALA A 84 10.77 -17.59 -15.45
CA ALA A 84 11.72 -17.22 -16.50
C ALA A 84 11.10 -16.23 -17.51
N HIS A 85 9.89 -16.51 -17.99
CA HIS A 85 9.17 -15.62 -18.90
C HIS A 85 8.87 -14.25 -18.26
N HIS A 86 8.47 -14.22 -16.98
CA HIS A 86 8.29 -12.96 -16.25
C HIS A 86 9.62 -12.20 -16.04
N ALA A 87 10.74 -12.90 -15.88
CA ALA A 87 12.06 -12.28 -15.82
C ALA A 87 12.46 -11.65 -17.16
N GLU A 88 12.21 -12.32 -18.29
CA GLU A 88 12.48 -11.78 -19.62
C GLU A 88 11.69 -10.50 -19.91
N ILE A 89 10.39 -10.49 -19.59
CA ILE A 89 9.54 -9.28 -19.74
C ILE A 89 10.07 -8.13 -18.88
N ARG A 90 10.49 -8.40 -17.64
CA ARG A 90 11.08 -7.37 -16.78
C ARG A 90 12.39 -6.82 -17.34
N ALA A 91 13.26 -7.67 -17.86
CA ALA A 91 14.51 -7.25 -18.47
C ALA A 91 14.28 -6.38 -19.73
N ALA A 92 13.32 -6.73 -20.58
CA ALA A 92 12.94 -5.92 -21.73
C ALA A 92 12.33 -4.57 -21.31
N GLY A 93 11.46 -4.58 -20.29
CA GLY A 93 10.87 -3.38 -19.71
C GLY A 93 11.92 -2.45 -19.08
N ALA A 94 12.94 -3.02 -18.41
CA ALA A 94 14.01 -2.26 -17.79
C ALA A 94 14.83 -1.48 -18.84
N LYS A 95 15.23 -2.12 -19.93
CA LYS A 95 15.94 -1.46 -21.04
C LYS A 95 15.13 -0.32 -21.66
N TRP A 96 13.82 -0.49 -21.79
CA TRP A 96 12.94 0.57 -22.27
C TRP A 96 12.86 1.74 -21.28
N LEU A 97 12.74 1.45 -19.97
CA LEU A 97 12.72 2.47 -18.93
C LEU A 97 14.04 3.25 -18.89
N GLU A 98 15.20 2.59 -19.00
CA GLU A 98 16.52 3.26 -19.10
C GLU A 98 16.53 4.28 -20.23
N LYS A 99 16.09 3.88 -21.43
CA LYS A 99 16.00 4.78 -22.57
C LYS A 99 15.10 6.00 -22.30
N MET A 100 13.98 5.80 -21.61
CA MET A 100 13.03 6.87 -21.28
C MET A 100 13.52 7.76 -20.14
N ILE A 101 14.33 7.23 -19.21
CA ILE A 101 14.95 8.01 -18.14
C ILE A 101 15.97 9.01 -18.73
N ASP A 102 16.65 8.65 -19.81
CA ASP A 102 17.64 9.54 -20.44
C ASP A 102 17.04 10.46 -21.52
N ASP A 103 15.75 10.32 -21.83
CA ASP A 103 15.08 11.12 -22.84
C ASP A 103 14.78 12.55 -22.33
N PRO A 104 15.37 13.60 -22.95
CA PRO A 104 15.15 14.98 -22.53
C PRO A 104 13.72 15.49 -22.79
N THR A 105 12.99 14.85 -23.71
CA THR A 105 11.60 15.25 -24.06
C THR A 105 10.58 14.83 -23.01
N ILE A 106 10.96 13.91 -22.12
CA ILE A 106 10.12 13.43 -21.03
C ILE A 106 10.22 14.39 -19.84
N SER A 107 9.12 14.61 -19.13
CA SER A 107 9.12 15.49 -17.96
C SER A 107 10.03 14.94 -16.85
N ALA A 108 10.61 15.82 -16.03
CA ALA A 108 11.44 15.41 -14.89
C ALA A 108 10.66 14.48 -13.93
N HIS A 109 9.39 14.79 -13.66
CA HIS A 109 8.50 13.94 -12.86
C HIS A 109 8.41 12.51 -13.43
N THR A 110 8.14 12.39 -14.73
CA THR A 110 7.98 11.09 -15.39
C THR A 110 9.30 10.30 -15.41
N ARG A 111 10.44 10.97 -15.62
CA ARG A 111 11.76 10.32 -15.54
C ARG A 111 12.04 9.77 -14.14
N GLU A 112 11.72 10.52 -13.10
CA GLU A 112 11.89 10.06 -11.71
C GLU A 112 10.95 8.91 -11.35
N LEU A 113 9.71 8.90 -11.86
CA LEU A 113 8.82 7.72 -11.78
C LEU A 113 9.43 6.51 -12.47
N TYR A 114 9.99 6.69 -13.67
CA TYR A 114 10.63 5.60 -14.41
C TYR A 114 11.88 5.09 -13.70
N ALA A 115 12.69 5.97 -13.12
CA ALA A 115 13.86 5.58 -12.34
C ALA A 115 13.47 4.75 -11.11
N ALA A 116 12.44 5.19 -10.37
CA ALA A 116 11.88 4.42 -9.26
C ALA A 116 11.36 3.05 -9.70
N ARG A 117 10.67 2.99 -10.85
CA ARG A 117 10.14 1.75 -11.41
C ARG A 117 11.22 0.84 -11.99
N ASN A 118 12.34 1.39 -12.42
CA ASN A 118 13.46 0.61 -12.94
C ASN A 118 14.34 0.02 -11.83
N ASN A 119 14.13 0.41 -10.56
CA ASN A 119 14.86 -0.16 -9.45
C ASN A 119 14.53 -1.66 -9.26
N PRO A 120 15.54 -2.56 -9.18
CA PRO A 120 15.31 -4.01 -9.09
C PRO A 120 14.46 -4.44 -7.88
N ASN A 121 14.72 -3.85 -6.71
CA ASN A 121 13.98 -4.17 -5.49
C ASN A 121 12.52 -3.70 -5.60
N VAL A 122 12.26 -2.51 -6.19
CA VAL A 122 10.89 -2.05 -6.46
C VAL A 122 10.16 -2.98 -7.44
N GLN A 123 10.83 -3.46 -8.49
CA GLN A 123 10.22 -4.41 -9.43
C GLN A 123 9.90 -5.75 -8.78
N MET A 124 10.81 -6.27 -7.95
CA MET A 124 10.59 -7.49 -7.17
C MET A 124 9.43 -7.32 -6.19
N ALA A 125 9.38 -6.20 -5.46
CA ALA A 125 8.31 -5.90 -4.53
C ALA A 125 6.94 -5.89 -5.22
N VAL A 126 6.83 -5.23 -6.38
CA VAL A 126 5.59 -5.21 -7.18
C VAL A 126 5.20 -6.60 -7.67
N TYR A 127 6.17 -7.43 -8.07
CA TYR A 127 5.93 -8.82 -8.45
C TYR A 127 5.36 -9.63 -7.27
N TYR A 128 5.93 -9.49 -6.07
CA TYR A 128 5.40 -10.14 -4.86
C TYR A 128 3.98 -9.67 -4.54
N LEU A 129 3.70 -8.36 -4.63
CA LEU A 129 2.34 -7.82 -4.45
C LEU A 129 1.33 -8.41 -5.43
N TYR A 130 1.70 -8.54 -6.71
CA TYR A 130 0.84 -9.13 -7.73
C TYR A 130 0.47 -10.58 -7.39
N ASN A 131 1.39 -11.32 -6.77
CA ASN A 131 1.17 -12.69 -6.32
C ASN A 131 0.53 -12.80 -4.92
N GLY A 132 0.16 -11.67 -4.30
CA GLY A 132 -0.44 -11.64 -2.97
C GLY A 132 0.56 -11.81 -1.81
N ASP A 133 1.86 -11.84 -2.09
CA ASP A 133 2.91 -12.02 -1.10
C ASP A 133 3.34 -10.67 -0.50
N LYS A 134 2.54 -10.19 0.45
CA LYS A 134 2.76 -8.90 1.10
C LYS A 134 4.02 -8.85 1.96
N LEU A 135 4.47 -10.00 2.48
CA LEU A 135 5.63 -10.07 3.37
C LEU A 135 6.91 -9.80 2.58
N HIS A 136 7.17 -10.60 1.54
CA HIS A 136 8.36 -10.41 0.71
C HIS A 136 8.30 -9.09 -0.07
N ALA A 137 7.10 -8.62 -0.45
CA ALA A 137 6.95 -7.27 -0.99
C ALA A 137 7.44 -6.18 -0.02
N ALA A 138 7.10 -6.29 1.27
CA ALA A 138 7.52 -5.34 2.29
C ALA A 138 9.05 -5.36 2.48
N GLU A 139 9.68 -6.53 2.48
CA GLU A 139 11.13 -6.68 2.57
C GLU A 139 11.85 -6.02 1.37
N GLU A 140 11.36 -6.22 0.16
CA GLU A 140 11.95 -5.62 -1.04
C GLU A 140 11.78 -4.09 -1.07
N PHE A 141 10.62 -3.57 -0.66
CA PHE A 141 10.46 -2.11 -0.50
C PHE A 141 11.37 -1.54 0.60
N GLU A 142 11.59 -2.27 1.70
CA GLU A 142 12.51 -1.86 2.76
C GLU A 142 13.95 -1.76 2.24
N LYS A 143 14.43 -2.75 1.48
CA LYS A 143 15.75 -2.71 0.83
C LYS A 143 15.91 -1.47 -0.05
N ALA A 144 14.91 -1.18 -0.89
CA ALA A 144 14.93 0.00 -1.77
C ALA A 144 14.92 1.33 -1.01
N ALA A 145 14.14 1.41 0.09
CA ALA A 145 13.97 2.64 0.87
C ALA A 145 15.21 3.00 1.70
N LEU A 146 15.87 1.99 2.26
CA LEU A 146 16.99 2.16 3.19
C LEU A 146 18.36 2.25 2.51
N ASP A 147 18.46 1.86 1.25
CA ASP A 147 19.70 1.95 0.48
C ASP A 147 20.01 3.42 0.11
N PRO A 148 21.12 3.99 0.63
CA PRO A 148 21.47 5.40 0.41
C PRO A 148 21.93 5.68 -1.03
N GLU A 149 22.36 4.65 -1.78
CA GLU A 149 22.81 4.79 -3.18
C GLU A 149 21.63 4.97 -4.15
N ASN A 150 20.42 4.64 -3.69
CA ASN A 150 19.22 4.84 -4.50
C ASN A 150 18.87 6.32 -4.63
N ARG A 151 18.40 6.68 -5.83
CA ARG A 151 17.82 8.01 -6.08
C ARG A 151 16.74 8.33 -5.05
N LEU A 152 16.63 9.60 -4.70
CA LEU A 152 15.63 10.08 -3.73
C LEU A 152 14.20 9.67 -4.13
N SER A 153 13.89 9.67 -5.43
CA SER A 153 12.60 9.23 -5.97
C SER A 153 12.29 7.76 -5.70
N VAL A 154 13.28 6.88 -5.88
CA VAL A 154 13.20 5.45 -5.58
C VAL A 154 12.90 5.26 -4.10
N ARG A 155 13.70 5.89 -3.24
CA ARG A 155 13.59 5.77 -1.78
C ARG A 155 12.22 6.28 -1.30
N PHE A 156 11.75 7.41 -1.83
CA PHE A 156 10.43 7.95 -1.52
C PHE A 156 9.29 7.02 -1.89
N ILE A 157 9.30 6.48 -3.12
CA ILE A 157 8.25 5.55 -3.57
C ILE A 157 8.28 4.27 -2.73
N ALA A 158 9.45 3.70 -2.52
CA ALA A 158 9.60 2.48 -1.72
C ALA A 158 9.12 2.67 -0.27
N LEU A 159 9.52 3.78 0.35
CA LEU A 159 9.14 4.13 1.72
C LEU A 159 7.62 4.36 1.85
N ARG A 160 7.03 5.05 0.86
CA ARG A 160 5.58 5.25 0.79
C ARG A 160 4.84 3.92 0.68
N GLN A 161 5.29 3.00 -0.18
CA GLN A 161 4.67 1.66 -0.30
C GLN A 161 4.84 0.82 0.96
N ARG A 162 6.02 0.86 1.59
CA ARG A 162 6.28 0.16 2.85
C ARG A 162 5.37 0.66 3.98
N PHE A 163 5.14 1.97 4.06
CA PHE A 163 4.18 2.56 4.99
C PHE A 163 2.74 2.10 4.72
N PHE A 164 2.30 2.06 3.46
CA PHE A 164 0.98 1.53 3.11
C PHE A 164 0.81 0.06 3.53
N LEU A 165 1.82 -0.77 3.28
CA LEU A 165 1.78 -2.17 3.70
C LEU A 165 1.72 -2.29 5.23
N ALA A 166 2.50 -1.50 5.96
CA ALA A 166 2.46 -1.45 7.42
C ALA A 166 1.06 -1.10 7.94
N ARG A 167 0.39 -0.11 7.31
CA ARG A 167 -1.00 0.25 7.64
C ARG A 167 -1.97 -0.91 7.43
N THR A 168 -1.81 -1.71 6.37
CA THR A 168 -2.73 -2.82 6.07
C THR A 168 -2.42 -4.11 6.83
N ASN A 169 -1.19 -4.29 7.31
CA ASN A 169 -0.77 -5.50 8.02
C ASN A 169 -1.16 -5.48 9.51
N GLY A 170 -1.66 -4.36 10.01
CA GLY A 170 -2.23 -4.25 11.36
C GLY A 170 -1.21 -4.25 12.49
N THR A 171 0.06 -3.93 12.21
CA THR A 171 1.13 -3.79 13.20
C THR A 171 1.40 -2.31 13.51
N PRO A 172 0.87 -1.77 14.62
CA PRO A 172 0.97 -0.33 14.92
C PRO A 172 2.41 0.16 15.05
N GLU A 173 3.31 -0.66 15.59
CA GLU A 173 4.74 -0.35 15.70
C GLU A 173 5.36 -0.07 14.34
N ASP A 174 5.00 -0.91 13.36
CA ASP A 174 5.47 -0.81 11.98
C ASP A 174 4.85 0.41 11.30
N TYR A 175 3.56 0.67 11.53
CA TYR A 175 2.88 1.89 11.06
C TYR A 175 3.62 3.15 11.52
N PHE A 176 3.96 3.26 12.81
CA PHE A 176 4.66 4.42 13.35
C PHE A 176 6.12 4.50 12.89
N LYS A 177 6.83 3.37 12.81
CA LYS A 177 8.22 3.32 12.30
C LYS A 177 8.27 3.89 10.88
N TRP A 178 7.51 3.31 9.97
CA TRP A 178 7.54 3.69 8.55
C TRP A 178 6.90 5.05 8.29
N GLY A 179 5.88 5.41 9.08
CA GLY A 179 5.27 6.75 9.05
C GLY A 179 6.28 7.83 9.43
N LYS A 180 7.07 7.64 10.49
CA LYS A 180 8.08 8.63 10.89
C LYS A 180 9.17 8.79 9.84
N MET A 181 9.67 7.68 9.31
CA MET A 181 10.67 7.73 8.23
C MET A 181 10.14 8.45 6.99
N LEU A 182 8.88 8.20 6.59
CA LEU A 182 8.26 8.91 5.47
C LEU A 182 8.09 10.40 5.76
N GLY A 183 7.70 10.75 6.98
CA GLY A 183 7.59 12.14 7.43
C GLY A 183 8.92 12.88 7.47
N GLU A 184 9.98 12.23 7.93
CA GLU A 184 11.35 12.77 7.89
C GLU A 184 11.80 12.99 6.44
N MET A 185 11.52 12.04 5.55
CA MET A 185 11.82 12.20 4.13
C MET A 185 11.10 13.40 3.49
N LEU A 186 9.80 13.58 3.77
CA LEU A 186 9.00 14.72 3.30
C LEU A 186 9.43 16.05 3.91
N LYS A 187 9.96 16.04 5.13
CA LYS A 187 10.45 17.24 5.82
C LYS A 187 11.82 17.67 5.29
N ASP A 188 12.73 16.72 5.13
CA ASP A 188 14.15 17.01 4.96
C ASP A 188 14.56 17.14 3.48
N ASN A 189 13.75 16.63 2.53
CA ASN A 189 14.11 16.59 1.12
C ASN A 189 13.12 17.35 0.24
N ASP A 190 13.62 18.04 -0.78
CA ASP A 190 12.75 18.59 -1.84
C ASP A 190 12.33 17.47 -2.80
N LEU A 191 11.03 17.16 -2.77
CA LEU A 191 10.38 16.18 -3.63
C LEU A 191 9.45 16.88 -4.62
N SER A 192 9.78 18.12 -5.03
CA SER A 192 9.04 18.91 -6.00
C SER A 192 8.82 18.20 -7.33
N PHE A 193 9.72 17.28 -7.72
CA PHE A 193 9.53 16.38 -8.85
C PHE A 193 8.34 15.42 -8.68
N PHE A 194 7.75 15.28 -7.49
CA PHE A 194 6.48 14.60 -7.21
C PHE A 194 5.37 15.54 -6.70
N ASP A 195 5.50 16.84 -6.95
CA ASP A 195 4.62 17.89 -6.41
C ASP A 195 4.49 17.82 -4.87
N GLN A 196 5.52 17.28 -4.20
CA GLN A 196 5.60 17.20 -2.74
C GLN A 196 6.59 18.26 -2.26
N LYS A 197 6.07 19.39 -1.79
CA LYS A 197 6.90 20.41 -1.13
C LYS A 197 7.35 19.90 0.24
N GLN A 198 8.50 20.38 0.69
CA GLN A 198 8.99 20.15 2.04
C GLN A 198 7.91 20.52 3.07
N ASN A 199 7.51 19.56 3.89
CA ASN A 199 6.43 19.73 4.86
C ASN A 199 6.61 18.78 6.05
N SER A 200 6.44 19.30 7.28
CA SER A 200 6.47 18.51 8.52
C SER A 200 5.11 17.99 8.97
N GLU A 201 3.99 18.49 8.42
CA GLU A 201 2.63 18.17 8.89
C GLU A 201 2.35 16.67 8.96
N PHE A 202 2.88 15.89 8.01
CA PHE A 202 2.75 14.44 8.03
C PHE A 202 3.50 13.83 9.22
N LEU A 203 4.75 14.25 9.45
CA LEU A 203 5.57 13.78 10.56
C LEU A 203 4.93 14.15 11.91
N ASP A 204 4.44 15.39 12.02
CA ASP A 204 3.81 15.91 13.22
C ASP A 204 2.52 15.13 13.54
N ARG A 205 1.71 14.82 12.53
CA ARG A 205 0.54 13.95 12.67
C ARG A 205 0.90 12.53 13.13
N ILE A 206 1.93 11.92 12.53
CA ILE A 206 2.37 10.56 12.92
C ILE A 206 2.87 10.54 14.37
N LYS A 207 3.67 11.54 14.77
CA LYS A 207 4.16 11.67 16.16
C LYS A 207 3.01 11.88 17.13
N TYR A 208 2.06 12.73 16.77
CA TYR A 208 0.83 12.94 17.53
C TYR A 208 0.09 11.61 17.74
N GLN A 209 -0.19 10.87 16.66
CA GLN A 209 -0.87 9.58 16.74
C GLN A 209 -0.11 8.57 17.62
N GLU A 210 1.23 8.52 17.51
CA GLU A 210 2.05 7.62 18.32
C GLU A 210 1.96 7.92 19.83
N ILE A 211 1.96 9.20 20.20
CA ILE A 211 1.82 9.64 21.60
C ILE A 211 0.48 9.18 22.18
N TYR A 212 -0.62 9.45 21.49
CA TYR A 212 -1.96 9.07 21.96
C TYR A 212 -2.17 7.55 21.95
N TYR A 213 -1.62 6.85 20.95
CA TYR A 213 -1.66 5.39 20.93
C TYR A 213 -0.93 4.77 22.12
N LYS A 214 0.26 5.29 22.48
CA LYS A 214 1.01 4.84 23.67
C LYS A 214 0.26 5.15 24.96
N ALA A 215 -0.41 6.30 25.03
CA ALA A 215 -1.18 6.72 26.20
C ALA A 215 -2.42 5.85 26.48
N ARG A 216 -2.94 5.08 25.52
CA ARG A 216 -4.22 4.34 25.64
C ARG A 216 -4.34 3.49 26.91
N ASN A 217 -3.23 2.87 27.34
CA ASN A 217 -3.17 2.00 28.51
C ASN A 217 -2.26 2.55 29.63
N ASP A 218 -1.85 3.82 29.54
CA ASP A 218 -0.96 4.47 30.50
C ASP A 218 -1.63 5.69 31.13
N PRO A 219 -2.25 5.53 32.32
CA PRO A 219 -2.91 6.64 33.03
C PRO A 219 -1.98 7.81 33.36
N ALA A 220 -0.70 7.54 33.65
CA ALA A 220 0.27 8.59 33.97
C ALA A 220 0.58 9.43 32.72
N MET A 221 0.71 8.78 31.55
CA MET A 221 0.85 9.48 30.27
C MET A 221 -0.42 10.27 29.91
N GLN A 222 -1.62 9.72 30.16
CA GLN A 222 -2.88 10.45 29.95
C GLN A 222 -2.95 11.72 30.82
N GLU A 223 -2.58 11.63 32.10
CA GLU A 223 -2.54 12.78 33.01
C GLU A 223 -1.49 13.81 32.60
N ALA A 224 -0.33 13.38 32.11
CA ALA A 224 0.71 14.28 31.59
C ALA A 224 0.20 15.06 30.37
N ILE A 225 -0.46 14.39 29.42
CA ILE A 225 -1.06 15.04 28.24
C ILE A 225 -2.19 15.99 28.66
N ALA A 226 -3.05 15.60 29.60
CA ALA A 226 -4.11 16.46 30.11
C ALA A 226 -3.53 17.72 30.78
N SER A 227 -2.45 17.56 31.56
CA SER A 227 -1.73 18.67 32.19
C SER A 227 -1.10 19.63 31.18
N TYR A 228 -0.62 19.11 30.05
CA TYR A 228 -0.15 19.92 28.93
C TYR A 228 -1.30 20.71 28.29
N LEU A 229 -2.44 20.07 28.00
CA LEU A 229 -3.62 20.74 27.43
C LEU A 229 -4.15 21.88 28.31
N LEU A 230 -4.13 21.71 29.63
CA LEU A 230 -4.52 22.75 30.58
C LEU A 230 -3.64 24.00 30.50
N LYS A 231 -2.34 23.83 30.21
CA LYS A 231 -1.40 24.94 30.08
C LYS A 231 -1.55 25.67 28.76
N GLU A 232 -1.84 24.94 27.67
CA GLU A 232 -1.92 25.53 26.33
C GLU A 232 -3.28 26.15 25.99
N LYS A 233 -4.38 25.56 26.47
CA LYS A 233 -5.73 25.98 26.08
C LYS A 233 -6.43 26.71 27.22
N LYS A 234 -6.77 27.99 26.98
CA LYS A 234 -7.65 28.75 27.87
C LYS A 234 -9.04 28.10 27.91
N GLY A 235 -9.62 27.93 29.10
CA GLY A 235 -10.98 27.42 29.30
C GLY A 235 -11.09 25.91 29.51
N TYR A 236 -9.97 25.17 29.57
CA TYR A 236 -9.98 23.77 29.99
C TYR A 236 -9.91 23.68 31.52
N ASP A 237 -10.76 22.84 32.12
CA ASP A 237 -10.55 22.29 33.47
C ASP A 237 -10.00 20.86 33.39
N ARG A 238 -9.55 20.31 34.53
CA ARG A 238 -8.91 18.99 34.58
C ARG A 238 -9.81 17.89 33.99
N HIS A 239 -11.13 18.00 34.17
CA HIS A 239 -12.08 17.03 33.66
C HIS A 239 -12.19 17.11 32.14
N LEU A 240 -12.37 18.32 31.58
CA LEU A 240 -12.42 18.57 30.14
C LEU A 240 -11.12 18.17 29.44
N ALA A 241 -9.97 18.39 30.08
CA ALA A 241 -8.67 17.97 29.54
C ALA A 241 -8.57 16.44 29.45
N MET A 242 -9.02 15.73 30.49
CA MET A 242 -9.00 14.27 30.50
C MET A 242 -9.98 13.67 29.49
N GLU A 243 -11.19 14.23 29.37
CA GLU A 243 -12.17 13.81 28.36
C GLU A 243 -11.64 14.01 26.94
N GLU A 244 -10.99 15.14 26.68
CA GLU A 244 -10.33 15.39 25.39
C GLU A 244 -9.20 14.40 25.10
N VAL A 245 -8.40 14.01 26.11
CA VAL A 245 -7.36 12.98 25.94
C VAL A 245 -7.99 11.64 25.57
N LYS A 246 -9.01 11.20 26.30
CA LYS A 246 -9.71 9.94 26.02
C LYS A 246 -10.37 9.94 24.64
N ARG A 247 -10.97 11.06 24.23
CA ARG A 247 -11.54 11.25 22.89
C ARG A 247 -10.47 11.06 21.82
N ARG A 248 -9.32 11.74 21.95
CA ARG A 248 -8.22 11.64 20.99
C ARG A 248 -7.60 10.24 20.93
N ILE A 249 -7.52 9.54 22.05
CA ILE A 249 -7.10 8.13 22.08
C ILE A 249 -8.05 7.30 21.21
N ARG A 250 -9.36 7.46 21.41
CA ARG A 250 -10.37 6.75 20.62
C ARG A 250 -10.29 7.09 19.13
N ASP A 251 -10.17 8.36 18.78
CA ASP A 251 -10.04 8.81 17.39
C ASP A 251 -8.81 8.15 16.72
N VAL A 252 -7.69 8.03 17.45
CA VAL A 252 -6.48 7.36 16.96
C VAL A 252 -6.67 5.84 16.85
N GLU A 253 -7.33 5.20 17.81
CA GLU A 253 -7.63 3.76 17.74
C GLU A 253 -8.55 3.43 16.56
N GLU A 254 -9.57 4.26 16.31
CA GLU A 254 -10.46 4.14 15.14
C GLU A 254 -9.69 4.32 13.83
N GLU A 255 -8.82 5.34 13.73
CA GLU A 255 -8.03 5.59 12.51
C GLU A 255 -7.05 4.45 12.19
N LEU A 256 -6.51 3.79 13.22
CA LEU A 256 -5.58 2.66 13.08
C LEU A 256 -6.29 1.33 12.77
N GLN A 257 -7.57 1.19 13.12
CA GLN A 257 -8.36 -0.03 12.87
C GLN A 257 -8.92 -0.10 11.44
N GLY A 258 -9.03 1.04 10.74
CA GLY A 258 -9.38 1.11 9.32
C GLY A 258 -10.88 1.15 9.04
#